data_AF-A0A1A0JG80-F1
#
_entry.id   AF-A0A1A0JG80-F1
#
_cell.length_a   1.000
_cell.length_b   1.000
_cell.length_c   1.000
_cell.angle_alpha   90.00
_cell.angle_beta   90.00
_cell.angle_gamma   90.00
#
_symmetry.space_group_name_H-M   'P 1'
#
loop_
_entity.id
_entity.type
_entity.pdbx_description
1 polymer ?
#
loop_
_entity_poly.entity_id
_entity_poly.type
_entity_poly.pdbx_seq_one_letter_code
_entity_poly.pdbx_strand_id
1 'polypeptide(L)'
;MAGSAYGVAAAAHKAALAEHGSPVAVLAAGIDVAHPPGHSGLLATIATSGLLVSEYPPGTSVTRARRRAQTRLLAALSRAVLIIESTPGGEPAAIAAHAVRHRVPVFAVPGPVTSATTALPHELIATGRARLIISGRDIHHFLR
;
A
#
# COMPACT_ATOMS: atom_id res chain seq x y z
N MET A 1 -4.29 -4.95 -2.04
CA MET A 1 -4.85 -3.74 -1.41
C MET A 1 -3.74 -2.70 -1.29
N ALA A 2 -4.03 -1.44 -1.60
CA ALA A 2 -3.09 -0.32 -1.45
C ALA A 2 -3.87 1.00 -1.29
N GLY A 3 -3.17 2.10 -1.00
CA GLY A 3 -3.74 3.45 -1.10
C GLY A 3 -3.99 3.86 -2.56
N SER A 4 -4.31 5.13 -2.79
CA SER A 4 -4.55 5.69 -4.14
C SER A 4 -3.35 6.46 -4.72
N ALA A 5 -2.23 6.53 -4.00
CA ALA A 5 -1.05 7.31 -4.37
C ALA A 5 -0.43 6.90 -5.72
N TYR A 6 0.38 7.80 -6.29
CA TYR A 6 1.25 7.52 -7.44
C TYR A 6 2.29 6.43 -7.14
N GLY A 7 2.88 5.87 -8.20
CA GLY A 7 3.94 4.86 -8.10
C GLY A 7 3.40 3.47 -7.79
N VAL A 8 4.04 2.78 -6.83
CA VAL A 8 3.78 1.37 -6.49
C VAL A 8 2.31 1.07 -6.24
N ALA A 9 1.58 1.94 -5.54
CA ALA A 9 0.16 1.70 -5.26
C ALA A 9 -0.68 1.59 -6.54
N ALA A 10 -0.48 2.51 -7.49
CA ALA A 10 -1.14 2.46 -8.79
C ALA A 10 -0.69 1.28 -9.64
N ALA A 11 0.61 0.95 -9.63
CA ALA A 11 1.13 -0.21 -10.34
C ALA A 11 0.51 -1.51 -9.82
N ALA A 12 0.38 -1.65 -8.49
CA ALA A 12 -0.25 -2.81 -7.85
C ALA A 12 -1.72 -2.95 -8.23
N HIS A 13 -2.50 -1.86 -8.25
CA HIS A 13 -3.90 -1.90 -8.68
C HIS A 13 -4.03 -2.28 -10.16
N LYS A 14 -3.21 -1.68 -11.03
CA LYS A 14 -3.23 -1.98 -12.47
C LYS A 14 -2.84 -3.43 -12.75
N ALA A 15 -1.81 -3.95 -12.08
CA ALA A 15 -1.41 -5.35 -12.22
C ALA A 15 -2.52 -6.30 -11.75
N ALA A 16 -3.19 -5.98 -10.63
CA ALA A 16 -4.32 -6.78 -10.17
C ALA A 16 -5.48 -6.77 -11.16
N LEU A 17 -5.82 -5.61 -11.76
CA LEU A 17 -6.87 -5.52 -12.79
C LEU A 17 -6.50 -6.31 -14.06
N ALA A 18 -5.24 -6.23 -14.49
CA ALA A 18 -4.76 -6.93 -15.69
C ALA A 18 -4.83 -8.46 -15.54
N GLU A 19 -4.61 -8.97 -14.32
CA GLU A 19 -4.71 -10.39 -14.00
C GLU A 19 -6.13 -10.81 -13.55
N HIS A 20 -7.16 -10.01 -13.88
CA HIS A 20 -8.56 -10.24 -13.50
C HIS A 20 -8.80 -10.42 -11.99
N GLY A 21 -7.91 -9.88 -11.15
CA GLY A 21 -8.07 -9.80 -9.71
C GLY A 21 -8.98 -8.67 -9.27
N SER A 22 -9.31 -8.65 -7.98
CA SER A 22 -10.16 -7.62 -7.37
C SER A 22 -9.32 -6.69 -6.49
N PRO A 23 -8.78 -5.57 -7.03
CA PRO A 23 -8.00 -4.62 -6.23
C PRO A 23 -8.89 -3.91 -5.21
N VAL A 24 -8.31 -3.61 -4.05
CA VAL A 24 -8.94 -2.80 -3.01
C VAL A 24 -8.13 -1.53 -2.83
N ALA A 25 -8.71 -0.38 -3.16
CA ALA A 25 -8.12 0.93 -2.92
C ALA A 25 -8.75 1.55 -1.67
N VAL A 26 -7.94 1.76 -0.65
CA VAL A 26 -8.36 2.57 0.50
C VAL A 26 -8.12 4.03 0.12
N LEU A 27 -9.01 4.94 0.51
CA LEU A 27 -8.92 6.39 0.26
C LEU A 27 -8.72 7.20 1.56
N ALA A 28 -7.93 8.27 1.48
CA ALA A 28 -7.76 9.28 2.54
C ALA A 28 -8.70 10.50 2.37
N ALA A 29 -9.74 10.33 1.58
CA ALA A 29 -10.72 11.32 1.17
C ALA A 29 -12.09 10.65 1.13
N GLY A 30 -13.16 11.42 0.91
CA GLY A 30 -14.51 10.87 0.67
C GLY A 30 -14.51 9.88 -0.49
N ILE A 31 -15.45 8.95 -0.49
CA ILE A 31 -15.51 7.85 -1.48
C ILE A 31 -15.64 8.35 -2.94
N ASP A 32 -16.19 9.55 -3.11
CA ASP A 32 -16.44 10.29 -4.35
C ASP A 32 -15.33 11.30 -4.72
N VAL A 33 -14.29 11.44 -3.88
CA VAL A 33 -13.20 12.39 -4.09
C VAL A 33 -11.96 11.66 -4.60
N ALA A 34 -11.76 11.69 -5.92
CA ALA A 34 -10.57 11.15 -6.55
C ALA A 34 -9.30 11.92 -6.15
N HIS A 35 -8.39 11.26 -5.45
CA HIS A 35 -7.06 11.80 -5.18
C HIS A 35 -5.99 10.71 -5.32
N PRO A 36 -4.90 10.98 -6.06
CA PRO A 36 -4.65 12.18 -6.83
C PRO A 36 -5.56 12.29 -8.07
N PRO A 37 -5.82 13.50 -8.60
CA PRO A 37 -6.76 13.68 -9.73
C PRO A 37 -6.39 12.86 -10.97
N GLY A 38 -5.10 12.66 -11.23
CA GLY A 38 -4.61 11.83 -12.35
C GLY A 38 -4.97 10.35 -12.27
N HIS A 39 -5.49 9.88 -11.13
CA HIS A 39 -5.99 8.52 -10.95
C HIS A 39 -7.52 8.41 -10.98
N SER A 40 -8.25 9.45 -11.36
CA SER A 40 -9.71 9.40 -11.45
C SER A 40 -10.21 8.21 -12.28
N GLY A 41 -9.64 7.99 -13.47
CA GLY A 41 -9.97 6.84 -14.32
C GLY A 41 -9.65 5.49 -13.68
N LEU A 42 -8.47 5.36 -13.05
CA LEU A 42 -8.08 4.13 -12.34
C LEU A 42 -9.03 3.83 -11.17
N LEU A 43 -9.36 4.84 -10.36
CA LEU A 43 -10.28 4.68 -9.24
C LEU A 43 -11.71 4.34 -9.70
N ALA A 44 -12.16 4.91 -10.82
CA ALA A 44 -13.43 4.53 -11.43
C ALA A 44 -13.45 3.06 -11.88
N THR A 45 -12.36 2.57 -12.50
CA THR A 45 -12.24 1.14 -12.85
C THR A 45 -12.22 0.24 -11.60
N ILE A 46 -11.52 0.65 -10.54
CA ILE A 46 -11.51 -0.10 -9.27
C ILE A 46 -12.91 -0.10 -8.64
N ALA A 47 -13.69 0.99 -8.75
CA ALA A 47 -15.04 1.05 -8.21
C ALA A 47 -15.99 0.04 -8.87
N THR A 48 -15.77 -0.31 -10.14
CA THR A 48 -16.62 -1.26 -10.88
C THR A 48 -16.11 -2.70 -10.81
N SER A 49 -14.79 -2.90 -10.73
CA SER A 49 -14.15 -4.23 -10.86
C SER A 49 -13.45 -4.70 -9.58
N GLY A 50 -13.46 -3.87 -8.54
CA GLY A 50 -12.76 -4.09 -7.28
C GLY A 50 -13.55 -3.49 -6.12
N LEU A 51 -12.86 -2.84 -5.20
CA LEU A 51 -13.47 -2.17 -4.06
C LEU A 51 -12.76 -0.85 -3.74
N LEU A 52 -13.55 0.21 -3.55
CA LEU A 52 -13.10 1.44 -2.91
C LEU A 52 -13.53 1.42 -1.44
N VAL A 53 -12.63 1.83 -0.53
CA VAL A 53 -12.90 1.92 0.90
C VAL A 53 -12.53 3.31 1.38
N SER A 54 -13.42 3.97 2.12
CA SER A 54 -13.13 5.23 2.80
C SER A 54 -13.74 5.25 4.20
N GLU A 55 -13.04 5.88 5.14
CA GLU A 55 -13.53 6.19 6.50
C GLU A 55 -14.17 7.58 6.60
N TYR A 56 -14.27 8.32 5.47
CA TYR A 56 -14.70 9.71 5.45
C TYR A 56 -16.02 9.87 4.67
N PRO A 57 -16.91 10.80 5.09
CA PRO A 57 -18.13 11.11 4.35
C PRO A 57 -17.84 11.59 2.91
N PRO A 58 -18.81 11.42 1.99
CA PRO A 58 -18.72 11.99 0.65
C PRO A 58 -18.37 13.50 0.65
N GLY A 59 -17.63 13.95 -0.37
CA GLY A 59 -17.13 15.32 -0.50
C GLY A 59 -15.91 15.65 0.36
N THR A 60 -15.46 14.76 1.24
CA THR A 60 -14.32 15.03 2.13
C THR A 60 -13.01 15.13 1.35
N SER A 61 -12.33 16.28 1.42
CA SER A 61 -11.02 16.47 0.77
C SER A 61 -9.89 15.68 1.43
N VAL A 62 -8.83 15.40 0.68
CA VAL A 62 -7.62 14.78 1.25
C VAL A 62 -6.84 15.78 2.11
N THR A 63 -6.24 15.31 3.21
CA THR A 63 -5.23 16.07 3.96
C THR A 63 -4.07 15.18 4.35
N ARG A 64 -2.93 15.78 4.73
CA ARG A 64 -1.77 15.02 5.24
C ARG A 64 -2.13 14.19 6.48
N ALA A 65 -2.96 14.72 7.37
CA ALA A 65 -3.42 14.01 8.56
C ALA A 65 -4.26 12.80 8.20
N ARG A 66 -5.19 12.93 7.23
CA ARG A 66 -6.03 11.83 6.74
C ARG A 66 -5.20 10.75 6.03
N ARG A 67 -4.20 11.12 5.23
CA ARG A 67 -3.27 10.13 4.63
C ARG A 67 -2.52 9.36 5.70
N ARG A 68 -2.03 10.02 6.75
CA ARG A 68 -1.39 9.33 7.88
C ARG A 68 -2.38 8.41 8.61
N ALA A 69 -3.59 8.88 8.92
CA ALA A 69 -4.61 8.10 9.60
C ALA A 69 -4.99 6.85 8.81
N GLN A 70 -5.13 6.96 7.50
CA GLN A 70 -5.45 5.87 6.60
C GLN A 70 -4.46 4.71 6.64
N THR A 71 -3.16 4.97 6.87
CA THR A 71 -2.13 3.91 6.87
C THR A 71 -2.43 2.78 7.85
N ARG A 72 -3.14 3.08 8.95
CA ARG A 72 -3.59 2.07 9.92
C ARG A 72 -4.58 1.08 9.30
N LEU A 73 -5.46 1.53 8.41
CA LEU A 73 -6.46 0.70 7.73
C LEU A 73 -5.78 -0.23 6.72
N LEU A 74 -4.81 0.30 5.96
CA LEU A 74 -4.01 -0.49 5.04
C LEU A 74 -3.28 -1.63 5.75
N ALA A 75 -2.73 -1.38 6.94
CA ALA A 75 -2.12 -2.44 7.73
C ALA A 75 -3.15 -3.41 8.32
N ALA A 76 -4.19 -2.89 9.00
CA ALA A 76 -5.15 -3.70 9.75
C ALA A 76 -6.04 -4.60 8.88
N LEU A 77 -6.35 -4.17 7.65
CA LEU A 77 -7.16 -4.94 6.71
C LEU A 77 -6.30 -5.89 5.84
N SER A 78 -4.97 -5.84 5.99
CA SER A 78 -4.05 -6.69 5.23
C SER A 78 -3.76 -7.99 5.97
N ARG A 79 -3.74 -9.10 5.23
CA ARG A 79 -3.20 -10.38 5.72
C ARG A 79 -1.67 -10.39 5.77
N ALA A 80 -1.05 -9.57 4.92
CA ALA A 80 0.38 -9.27 4.91
C ALA A 80 0.62 -7.93 4.20
N VAL A 81 1.70 -7.25 4.56
CA VAL A 81 2.13 -5.99 3.94
C VAL A 81 3.42 -6.21 3.17
N LEU A 82 3.47 -5.75 1.93
CA LEU A 82 4.67 -5.77 1.09
C LEU A 82 5.17 -4.35 0.85
N ILE A 83 6.41 -4.07 1.23
CA ILE A 83 7.11 -2.81 0.98
C ILE A 83 8.05 -3.00 -0.21
N ILE A 84 7.69 -2.40 -1.34
CA ILE A 84 8.50 -2.45 -2.57
C ILE A 84 9.61 -1.41 -2.54
N GLU A 85 9.24 -0.13 -2.34
CA GLU A 85 10.18 0.98 -2.31
C GLU A 85 9.64 2.11 -1.44
N SER A 86 10.50 2.70 -0.61
CA SER A 86 10.23 3.95 0.11
C SER A 86 11.46 4.47 0.85
N THR A 87 11.39 5.73 1.27
CA THR A 87 12.28 6.27 2.29
C THR A 87 11.67 6.05 3.69
N PRO A 88 12.46 6.03 4.78
CA PRO A 88 11.94 5.89 6.15
C PRO A 88 10.93 6.98 6.58
N GLY A 89 10.94 8.14 5.92
CA GLY A 89 9.97 9.21 6.14
C GLY A 89 8.70 9.13 5.28
N GLY A 90 8.63 8.16 4.36
CA GLY A 90 7.53 7.95 3.44
C GLY A 90 6.28 7.36 4.11
N GLU A 91 5.14 7.46 3.43
CA GLU A 91 3.88 6.87 3.89
C GLU A 91 3.95 5.34 4.15
N PRO A 92 4.64 4.54 3.31
CA PRO A 92 4.83 3.10 3.57
C PRO A 92 5.49 2.76 4.91
N ALA A 93 6.33 3.65 5.46
CA ALA A 93 6.97 3.42 6.76
C ALA A 93 5.93 3.36 7.90
N ALA A 94 4.90 4.20 7.84
CA ALA A 94 3.79 4.16 8.80
C ALA A 94 2.95 2.89 8.64
N ILE A 95 2.68 2.45 7.41
CA ILE A 95 1.99 1.17 7.14
C ILE A 95 2.76 0.01 7.75
N ALA A 96 4.08 -0.08 7.51
CA ALA A 96 4.94 -1.13 8.08
C ALA A 96 4.94 -1.08 9.61
N ALA A 97 5.04 0.11 10.21
CA ALA A 97 5.00 0.26 11.67
C ALA A 97 3.65 -0.18 12.27
N HIS A 98 2.53 0.12 11.61
CA HIS A 98 1.21 -0.39 12.02
C HIS A 98 1.11 -1.90 11.86
N ALA A 99 1.61 -2.46 10.75
CA ALA A 99 1.58 -3.89 10.49
C ALA A 99 2.36 -4.68 11.56
N VAL A 100 3.59 -4.26 11.87
CA VAL A 100 4.39 -4.84 12.96
C VAL A 100 3.65 -4.80 14.30
N ARG A 101 3.03 -3.66 14.62
CA ARG A 101 2.24 -3.49 15.86
C ARG A 101 1.03 -4.42 15.92
N HIS A 102 0.37 -4.64 14.80
CA HIS A 102 -0.79 -5.51 14.67
C HIS A 102 -0.42 -6.98 14.42
N ARG A 103 0.87 -7.33 14.46
CA ARG A 103 1.39 -8.68 14.14
C ARG A 103 0.97 -9.15 12.73
N VAL A 104 0.78 -8.21 11.82
CA VAL A 104 0.60 -8.49 10.40
C VAL A 104 2.00 -8.68 9.79
N PRO A 105 2.27 -9.82 9.12
CA PRO A 105 3.54 -10.09 8.47
C PRO A 105 3.93 -8.96 7.50
N VAL A 106 5.18 -8.51 7.60
CA VAL A 106 5.75 -7.51 6.69
C VAL A 106 6.84 -8.14 5.85
N PHE A 107 6.78 -7.86 4.55
CA PHE A 107 7.76 -8.25 3.55
C PHE A 107 8.40 -7.02 2.93
N ALA A 108 9.64 -7.16 2.50
CA ALA A 108 10.37 -6.10 1.84
C ALA A 108 11.15 -6.63 0.64
N VAL A 109 11.13 -5.89 -0.46
CA VAL A 109 11.89 -6.21 -1.67
C VAL A 109 13.27 -5.55 -1.57
N PRO A 110 14.37 -6.29 -1.74
CA PRO A 110 15.69 -5.69 -1.78
C PRO A 110 15.91 -4.88 -3.06
N GLY A 111 16.86 -3.96 -3.05
CA GLY A 111 17.18 -3.14 -4.21
C GLY A 111 18.62 -2.63 -4.19
N PRO A 112 19.03 -1.83 -5.20
CA PRO A 112 20.35 -1.25 -5.24
C PRO A 112 20.62 -0.38 -4.01
N VAL A 113 21.75 -0.59 -3.33
CA VAL A 113 22.16 0.21 -2.15
C VAL A 113 22.35 1.71 -2.45
N THR A 114 22.54 2.05 -3.72
CA THR A 114 22.65 3.43 -4.22
C THR A 114 21.30 4.11 -4.42
N SER A 115 20.19 3.36 -4.39
CA SER A 115 18.85 3.91 -4.54
C SER A 115 18.29 4.41 -3.21
N ALA A 116 17.92 5.69 -3.15
CA ALA A 116 17.31 6.29 -1.97
C ALA A 116 15.99 5.61 -1.57
N THR A 117 15.22 5.07 -2.52
CA THR A 117 13.94 4.39 -2.25
C THR A 117 14.12 2.96 -1.73
N THR A 118 15.35 2.47 -1.64
CA THR A 118 15.66 1.16 -1.03
C THR A 118 15.93 1.30 0.48
N ALA A 119 16.07 2.52 1.00
CA ALA A 119 16.40 2.77 2.40
C ALA A 119 15.40 2.15 3.40
N LEU A 120 14.09 2.30 3.19
CA LEU A 120 13.09 1.68 4.09
C LEU A 120 13.09 0.15 3.99
N PRO A 121 13.00 -0.48 2.80
CA PRO A 121 13.14 -1.93 2.69
C PRO A 121 14.36 -2.48 3.42
N HIS A 122 15.54 -1.87 3.23
CA HIS A 122 16.78 -2.29 3.91
C HIS A 122 16.71 -2.12 5.42
N GLU A 123 16.19 -0.99 5.93
CA GLU A 123 16.02 -0.78 7.37
C GLU A 123 15.12 -1.87 7.99
N LEU A 124 13.98 -2.15 7.35
CA LEU A 124 13.02 -3.15 7.84
C LEU A 124 13.62 -4.56 7.85
N ILE A 125 14.40 -4.91 6.81
CA ILE A 125 15.10 -6.20 6.74
C ILE A 125 16.18 -6.28 7.82
N ALA A 126 17.05 -5.27 7.93
CA ALA A 126 18.17 -5.24 8.87
C ALA A 126 17.71 -5.28 10.35
N THR A 127 16.55 -4.69 10.64
CA THR A 127 15.96 -4.70 11.99
C THR A 127 15.10 -5.92 12.28
N GLY A 128 14.98 -6.87 11.34
CA GLY A 128 14.14 -8.06 11.47
C GLY A 128 12.63 -7.76 11.49
N ARG A 129 12.23 -6.54 11.11
CA ARG A 129 10.83 -6.09 11.08
C ARG A 129 10.11 -6.47 9.79
N ALA A 130 10.86 -6.83 8.75
CA ALA A 130 10.34 -7.42 7.53
C ALA A 130 11.18 -8.62 7.08
N ARG A 131 10.53 -9.59 6.45
CA ARG A 131 11.20 -10.68 5.75
C ARG A 131 11.54 -10.26 4.33
N LEU A 132 12.78 -10.50 3.91
CA LEU A 132 13.21 -10.29 2.53
C LEU A 132 12.45 -11.25 1.60
N ILE A 133 11.94 -10.73 0.49
CA ILE A 133 11.39 -11.52 -0.60
C ILE A 133 11.96 -11.07 -1.94
N ILE A 134 12.03 -11.97 -2.91
CA ILE A 134 12.51 -11.68 -4.27
C ILE A 134 11.51 -12.06 -5.35
N SER A 135 10.42 -12.75 -4.99
CA SER A 135 9.38 -13.16 -5.92
C SER A 135 7.99 -13.22 -5.27
N GLY A 136 6.93 -13.14 -6.10
CA GLY A 136 5.56 -13.36 -5.63
C GLY A 136 5.33 -14.78 -5.08
N ARG A 137 6.15 -15.76 -5.48
CA ARG A 137 6.09 -17.14 -4.96
C ARG A 137 6.43 -17.20 -3.47
N ASP A 138 7.35 -16.37 -3.01
CA ASP A 138 7.77 -16.32 -1.60
C ASP A 138 6.60 -15.96 -0.68
N ILE A 139 5.78 -14.99 -1.13
CA ILE A 139 4.58 -14.55 -0.41
C ILE A 139 3.53 -15.65 -0.41
N HIS A 140 3.29 -16.28 -1.56
CA HIS A 140 2.27 -17.32 -1.68
C HIS A 140 2.58 -18.53 -0.80
N HIS A 141 3.87 -18.93 -0.71
CA HIS A 141 4.29 -20.01 0.17
C HIS A 141 4.06 -19.66 1.65
N PHE A 142 4.34 -18.42 2.05
CA PHE A 142 4.14 -17.98 3.44
C PHE A 142 2.66 -17.89 3.83
N LEU A 143 1.81 -17.52 2.88
CA LEU A 143 0.40 -17.24 3.10
C LEU A 143 -0.51 -18.47 2.96
N ARG A 144 0.05 -19.68 2.81
CA ARG A 144 -0.70 -20.93 2.76
C ARG A 144 -0.91 -21.55 4.14
#